data_AF-A0A1B6MAV2-F1
#
_entry.id   AF-A0A1B6MAV2-F1
#
_cell.length_a   1.000
_cell.length_b   1.000
_cell.length_c   1.000
_cell.angle_alpha   90.00
_cell.angle_beta   90.00
_cell.angle_gamma   90.00
#
_symmetry.space_group_name_H-M   'P 1'
#
loop_
_entity.id
_entity.type
_entity.pdbx_description
1 polymer ?
#
loop_
_entity_poly.entity_id
_entity_poly.type
_entity_poly.pdbx_seq_one_letter_code
_entity_poly.pdbx_strand_id
1 'polypeptide(L)'
;LHKHLLRPYSGHQLTIDKRIFNYRLSRARRYVECTFGILSNKWRIFHMAMNVKPDFAADIVKACIILHNFVIVRDGYNTEDALSETGFEDIPACENVRGGLSAKNVRK
;
A
#
# COMPACT_ATOMS: atom_id res chain seq x y z
N LEU A 1 12.61 -11.04 15.99
CA LEU A 1 11.68 -9.98 15.55
C LEU A 1 12.52 -8.76 15.19
N HIS A 2 12.47 -8.26 13.95
CA HIS A 2 13.30 -7.12 13.53
C HIS A 2 12.66 -5.80 14.02
N LYS A 3 13.44 -4.93 14.66
CA LYS A 3 12.94 -3.72 15.36
C LYS A 3 12.23 -2.71 14.46
N HIS A 4 12.44 -2.79 13.14
CA HIS A 4 11.99 -1.80 12.16
C HIS A 4 10.92 -2.31 11.17
N LEU A 5 10.35 -3.50 11.39
CA LEU A 5 9.37 -4.08 10.47
C LEU A 5 7.98 -4.15 11.10
N LEU A 6 7.02 -3.46 10.48
CA LEU A 6 5.60 -3.55 10.85
C LEU A 6 4.97 -4.81 10.24
N ARG A 7 4.41 -5.66 11.10
CA ARG A 7 3.68 -6.87 10.71
C ARG A 7 2.19 -6.70 11.00
N PRO A 8 1.29 -7.08 10.08
CA PRO A 8 -0.14 -7.10 10.39
C PRO A 8 -0.44 -8.09 11.52
N TYR A 9 -1.46 -7.78 12.32
CA TYR A 9 -1.98 -8.70 13.33
C TYR A 9 -2.64 -9.92 12.65
N SER A 10 -2.29 -11.12 13.11
CA SER A 10 -2.84 -12.38 12.62
C SER A 10 -4.11 -12.81 13.38
N GLY A 11 -5.01 -13.53 12.71
CA GLY A 11 -6.23 -14.11 13.30
C GLY A 11 -7.53 -13.52 12.72
N HIS A 12 -8.63 -14.27 12.86
CA HIS A 12 -9.94 -13.85 12.33
C HIS A 12 -10.73 -12.91 13.25
N GLN A 13 -10.59 -13.06 14.57
CA GLN A 13 -11.31 -12.23 15.56
C GLN A 13 -10.39 -11.13 16.10
N LEU A 14 -10.15 -10.09 15.30
CA LEU A 14 -9.34 -8.94 15.70
C LEU A 14 -10.22 -7.86 16.36
N THR A 15 -9.68 -7.21 17.39
CA THR A 15 -10.29 -6.00 17.96
C THR A 15 -10.34 -4.89 16.91
N ILE A 16 -11.27 -3.94 17.06
CA ILE A 16 -11.48 -2.84 16.12
C ILE A 16 -10.16 -2.11 15.81
N ASP A 17 -9.39 -1.76 16.84
CA ASP A 17 -8.11 -1.07 16.69
C ASP A 17 -7.10 -1.85 15.84
N LYS A 18 -7.04 -3.18 16.04
CA LYS A 18 -6.16 -4.06 15.26
C LYS A 18 -6.61 -4.17 13.80
N ARG A 19 -7.92 -4.14 13.54
CA ARG A 19 -8.48 -4.11 12.17
C ARG A 19 -8.14 -2.78 11.48
N ILE A 20 -8.30 -1.66 12.17
CA ILE A 20 -7.96 -0.33 11.65
C ILE A 20 -6.45 -0.25 11.34
N PHE A 21 -5.60 -0.74 12.25
CA PHE A 21 -4.16 -0.80 12.02
C PHE A 21 -3.83 -1.64 10.78
N ASN A 22 -4.37 -2.86 10.68
CA ASN A 22 -4.13 -3.73 9.52
C ASN A 22 -4.58 -3.07 8.21
N TYR A 23 -5.74 -2.42 8.19
CA TYR A 23 -6.22 -1.70 7.01
C TYR A 23 -5.28 -0.56 6.62
N ARG A 24 -4.86 0.29 7.57
CA ARG A 24 -3.92 1.39 7.30
C ARG A 24 -2.59 0.87 6.77
N LEU A 25 -2.07 -0.21 7.36
CA LEU A 25 -0.84 -0.84 6.93
C LEU A 25 -0.95 -1.40 5.51
N SER A 26 -2.04 -2.09 5.18
CA SER A 26 -2.31 -2.60 3.83
C SER A 26 -2.49 -1.47 2.82
N ARG A 27 -3.20 -0.40 3.19
CA ARG A 27 -3.39 0.80 2.36
C ARG A 27 -2.05 1.47 2.03
N ALA A 28 -1.18 1.63 3.03
CA ALA A 28 0.17 2.15 2.82
C ALA A 28 1.00 1.28 1.88
N ARG A 29 0.98 -0.06 2.04
CA ARG A 29 1.66 -0.98 1.11
C ARG A 29 1.13 -0.85 -0.31
N ARG A 30 -0.19 -0.81 -0.50
CA ARG A 30 -0.81 -0.67 -1.81
C ARG A 30 -0.32 0.57 -2.54
N TYR A 31 -0.31 1.74 -1.89
CA TYR A 31 0.21 2.96 -2.53
C TYR A 31 1.66 2.83 -2.98
N VAL A 32 2.51 2.19 -2.17
CA VAL A 32 3.91 1.94 -2.53
C VAL A 32 4.00 0.99 -3.72
N GLU A 33 3.26 -0.12 -3.70
CA GLU A 33 3.21 -1.10 -4.79
C GLU A 33 2.72 -0.49 -6.10
N CYS A 34 1.62 0.28 -6.08
CA CYS A 34 1.08 0.94 -7.26
C CYS A 34 2.05 1.97 -7.83
N THR A 35 2.73 2.74 -6.96
CA THR A 35 3.76 3.70 -7.38
C THR A 35 4.93 3.00 -8.09
N PHE A 36 5.42 1.89 -7.55
CA PHE A 36 6.46 1.09 -8.22
C PHE A 36 5.97 0.44 -9.50
N GLY A 37 4.68 0.07 -9.58
CA GLY A 37 4.05 -0.44 -10.80
C GLY A 37 4.07 0.58 -11.92
N ILE A 38 3.64 1.81 -11.64
CA ILE A 38 3.69 2.94 -12.58
C ILE A 38 5.13 3.22 -13.02
N LEU A 39 6.05 3.29 -12.07
CA LEU A 39 7.45 3.58 -12.35
C LEU A 39 8.10 2.48 -13.20
N SER A 40 7.76 1.22 -12.95
CA SER A 40 8.28 0.08 -13.72
C SER A 40 7.70 0.04 -15.13
N ASN A 41 6.39 0.23 -15.27
CA ASN A 41 5.72 0.26 -16.58
C ASN A 41 6.30 1.35 -17.50
N LYS A 42 6.63 2.51 -16.93
CA LYS A 42 7.19 3.64 -17.66
C LYS A 42 8.68 3.49 -17.97
N TRP A 43 9.46 2.88 -17.06
CA TRP A 43 10.91 2.80 -17.18
C TRP A 43 11.38 1.34 -17.25
N ARG A 44 11.85 0.92 -18.44
CA ARG A 44 12.36 -0.44 -18.72
C ARG A 44 13.47 -0.92 -17.77
N ILE A 45 14.19 -0.01 -17.12
CA ILE A 45 15.27 -0.33 -16.18
C ILE A 45 14.80 -1.17 -14.99
N PHE A 46 13.54 -1.03 -14.56
CA PHE A 46 12.99 -1.79 -13.43
C PHE A 46 12.48 -3.19 -13.80
N HIS A 47 12.38 -3.51 -15.10
CA HIS A 47 11.99 -4.85 -15.56
C HIS A 47 13.14 -5.87 -15.46
N MET A 48 14.36 -5.41 -15.23
CA MET A 48 15.53 -6.29 -15.08
C MET A 48 16.11 -6.15 -13.67
N ALA A 49 16.66 -7.24 -13.16
CA ALA A 49 17.39 -7.21 -11.89
C ALA A 49 18.60 -6.25 -12.00
N MET A 50 18.63 -5.26 -11.10
CA MET A 50 19.72 -4.30 -11.05
C MET A 50 20.95 -4.93 -10.38
N ASN A 51 21.98 -5.26 -11.15
CA ASN A 51 23.26 -5.75 -10.63
C ASN A 51 24.18 -4.57 -10.23
N VAL A 52 23.71 -3.70 -9.34
CA VAL A 52 24.44 -2.52 -8.86
C VAL A 52 24.40 -2.44 -7.34
N LYS A 53 25.28 -1.62 -6.76
CA LYS A 53 25.29 -1.36 -5.32
C LYS A 53 23.96 -0.71 -4.88
N PRO A 54 23.48 -0.99 -3.65
CA PRO A 54 22.19 -0.47 -3.17
C PRO A 54 22.11 1.06 -3.18
N ASP A 55 23.22 1.74 -2.89
CA ASP A 55 23.27 3.20 -2.92
C ASP A 55 23.04 3.74 -4.34
N PHE A 56 23.65 3.10 -5.35
CA PHE A 56 23.46 3.48 -6.74
C PHE A 56 22.06 3.12 -7.25
N ALA A 57 21.49 2.01 -6.80
CA ALA A 57 20.10 1.66 -7.07
C ALA A 57 19.14 2.74 -6.53
N ALA A 58 19.41 3.29 -5.35
CA ALA A 58 18.63 4.39 -4.79
C ALA A 58 18.74 5.67 -5.65
N ASP A 59 19.92 5.96 -6.20
CA ASP A 59 20.12 7.11 -7.08
C ASP A 59 19.42 6.94 -8.44
N ILE A 60 19.41 5.72 -9.00
CA ILE A 60 18.60 5.39 -10.19
C ILE A 60 17.12 5.69 -9.94
N VAL A 61 16.57 5.21 -8.81
CA VAL A 61 15.17 5.45 -8.46
C VAL A 61 14.87 6.94 -8.35
N LYS A 62 15.72 7.72 -7.66
CA LYS A 62 15.58 9.18 -7.56
C LYS A 62 15.59 9.85 -8.93
N ALA A 63 16.51 9.46 -9.81
CA ALA A 63 16.60 10.00 -11.17
C ALA A 63 15.32 9.71 -11.97
N CYS A 64 14.79 8.49 -11.89
CA CYS A 64 13.52 8.13 -12.54
C CYS A 64 12.34 8.94 -12.01
N ILE A 65 12.28 9.26 -10.72
CA ILE A 65 11.24 10.11 -10.11
C ILE A 65 11.36 11.55 -10.64
N ILE A 66 12.56 12.13 -10.62
CA ILE A 66 12.81 13.48 -11.13
C ILE A 66 12.40 13.57 -12.61
N LEU A 67 12.80 12.57 -13.40
CA LEU A 67 12.48 12.52 -14.83
C LEU A 67 10.99 12.32 -15.06
N HIS A 68 10.31 11.51 -14.25
CA HIS A 68 8.87 11.35 -14.30
C HIS A 68 8.15 12.68 -14.07
N ASN A 69 8.54 13.43 -13.03
CA ASN A 69 7.98 14.76 -12.76
C ASN A 69 8.24 15.75 -13.89
N PHE A 70 9.46 15.73 -14.46
CA PHE A 70 9.80 16.57 -15.60
C PHE A 70 8.91 16.27 -16.83
N VAL A 71 8.70 14.98 -17.14
CA VAL A 71 7.83 14.56 -18.24
C VAL A 71 6.39 15.01 -18.01
N ILE A 72 5.86 14.89 -16.79
CA ILE A 72 4.50 15.36 -16.46
C ILE A 72 4.36 16.86 -16.71
N VAL A 73 5.35 17.66 -16.29
CA VAL A 73 5.31 19.12 -16.46
C VAL A 73 5.39 19.52 -17.93
N ARG A 74 6.18 18.81 -18.73
CA ARG A 74 6.40 19.12 -20.15
C ARG A 74 5.28 18.62 -21.05
N ASP A 75 4.88 17.35 -20.89
CA ASP A 75 3.99 16.65 -21.83
C ASP A 75 2.55 16.55 -21.31
N GLY A 76 2.31 16.99 -20.07
CA GLY A 76 1.03 16.83 -19.39
C GLY A 76 0.89 15.47 -18.71
N TYR A 77 -0.26 15.26 -18.06
CA TYR A 77 -0.56 14.02 -17.36
C TYR A 77 -1.26 13.04 -18.31
N ASN A 78 -0.59 11.94 -18.65
CA ASN A 78 -1.20 10.84 -19.40
C ASN A 78 -1.87 9.87 -18.43
N THR A 79 -3.19 9.76 -18.49
CA THR A 79 -3.99 8.87 -17.63
C THR A 79 -3.62 7.39 -17.82
N GLU A 80 -3.01 7.02 -18.94
CA GLU A 80 -2.52 5.67 -19.25
C GLU A 80 -1.20 5.32 -18.53
N ASP A 81 -0.42 6.32 -18.11
CA ASP A 81 0.69 6.12 -17.16
C ASP A 81 0.16 5.94 -15.72
N ALA A 82 -1.07 6.36 -15.45
CA ALA A 82 -1.72 6.30 -14.16
C ALA A 82 -2.75 5.17 -14.14
N LEU A 83 -2.30 3.95 -13.86
CA LEU A 83 -3.20 2.85 -13.50
C LEU A 83 -4.19 3.38 -12.45
N SER A 84 -5.47 3.46 -12.82
CA SER A 84 -6.50 4.18 -12.08
C SER A 84 -6.76 3.53 -10.72
N GLU A 85 -6.00 3.93 -9.70
CA GLU A 85 -6.38 3.75 -8.31
C GLU A 85 -7.52 4.73 -8.02
N THR A 86 -8.72 4.38 -8.50
CA THR A 86 -9.96 5.03 -8.08
C THR A 86 -9.95 5.10 -6.55
N GLY A 87 -10.08 6.34 -6.04
CA GLY A 87 -9.83 6.67 -4.64
C GLY A 87 -10.62 5.77 -3.70
N PHE A 88 -9.91 5.19 -2.72
CA PHE A 88 -10.56 4.42 -1.68
C PHE A 88 -11.37 5.35 -0.78
N GLU A 89 -12.69 5.13 -0.75
CA GLU A 89 -13.54 5.59 0.33
C GLU A 89 -12.97 5.08 1.66
N ASP A 90 -12.92 5.97 2.65
CA ASP A 90 -12.51 5.60 4.00
C ASP A 90 -13.45 4.52 4.55
N ILE A 91 -12.93 3.62 5.39
CA ILE A 91 -13.80 2.69 6.12
C ILE A 91 -14.81 3.56 6.88
N PRO A 92 -16.13 3.47 6.61
CA PRO A 92 -17.11 4.18 7.41
C PRO A 92 -16.88 3.78 8.86
N ALA A 93 -16.80 4.76 9.77
CA ALA A 93 -16.65 4.49 11.19
C ALA A 93 -17.75 3.49 11.58
N CYS A 94 -17.36 2.24 11.84
CA CYS A 94 -18.32 1.21 12.19
C CYS A 94 -18.83 1.58 13.58
N GLU A 95 -20.03 2.13 13.62
CA GLU A 95 -20.73 2.45 14.86
C GLU A 95 -20.68 1.23 15.78
N ASN A 96 -20.43 1.49 17.06
CA ASN A 96 -20.46 0.49 18.12
C ASN A 96 -21.80 -0.26 18.07
N VAL A 97 -21.84 -1.46 17.48
CA VAL A 97 -22.94 -2.38 17.74
C VAL A 97 -22.73 -2.93 19.16
N ARG A 98 -23.16 -2.12 20.13
CA ARG A 98 -23.54 -2.61 21.46
C ARG A 98 -24.75 -3.54 21.27
N GLY A 99 -24.47 -4.83 21.16
CA GLY A 99 -25.45 -5.90 21.35
C GLY A 99 -24.63 -7.16 21.58
N GLY A 100 -24.44 -7.65 22.80
CA GLY A 100 -25.45 -7.99 23.77
C GLY A 100 -25.07 -9.40 24.21
N LEU A 101 -24.81 -9.59 25.50
CA LEU A 101 -24.48 -10.88 26.10
C LEU A 101 -25.55 -11.92 25.75
N SER A 102 -25.21 -12.99 25.03
CA SER A 102 -25.78 -14.32 25.29
C SER A 102 -25.10 -15.41 24.46
N ALA A 103 -24.34 -16.26 25.14
CA ALA A 103 -24.15 -17.65 24.74
C ALA A 103 -24.12 -18.49 26.02
N LYS A 104 -25.25 -18.52 26.73
CA LYS A 104 -25.53 -19.57 27.71
C LYS A 104 -26.46 -20.59 27.05
N ASN A 105 -26.02 -21.86 27.09
CA ASN A 105 -26.76 -23.09 26.82
C ASN A 105 -27.11 -23.29 25.32
N VAL A 106 -26.84 -24.44 24.70
CA VAL A 106 -27.42 -25.73 25.06
C VAL A 106 -26.47 -26.87 24.65
N ARG A 107 -26.11 -27.69 25.64
CA ARG A 107 -25.84 -29.13 25.47
C ARG A 107 -27.16 -29.81 25.11
N LYS A 108 -27.20 -30.56 24.02
CA LYS A 108 -27.76 -31.92 23.97
C LYS A 108 -26.96 -32.71 22.95
#